data_AF-S7SWF3-F1
#
_entry.id   AF-S7SWF3-F1
#
_cell.length_a   1.000
_cell.length_b   1.000
_cell.length_c   1.000
_cell.angle_alpha   90.00
_cell.angle_beta   90.00
_cell.angle_gamma   90.00
#
_symmetry.space_group_name_H-M   'P 1'
#
loop_
_entity.id
_entity.type
_entity.pdbx_description
1 polymer ?
#
loop_
_entity_poly.entity_id
_entity_poly.type
_entity_poly.pdbx_seq_one_letter_code
_entity_poly.pdbx_strand_id
1 'polypeptide(L)'
;MVAGLAAQKYGQRIEEEQEVLVNIADIVSNVYAMESALLRTEKAIQASGEEKNKQKWLYTQIFCQEAFNEIEAHAKETLVAVEQGDTLRMMLAALRRLTRHTPINVIAKKREAAAALIEAERYIV
;
A
#
# COMPACT_ATOMS: atom_id res chain seq x y z
N MET A 1 12.92 2.30 5.19
CA MET A 1 13.61 1.20 5.88
C MET A 1 14.16 0.18 4.88
N VAL A 2 13.32 -0.48 4.08
CA VAL A 2 13.71 -1.57 3.16
C VAL A 2 14.80 -1.16 2.16
N ALA A 3 14.59 -0.09 1.38
CA ALA A 3 15.58 0.38 0.41
C ALA A 3 16.92 0.79 1.05
N GLY A 4 16.87 1.40 2.23
CA GLY A 4 18.09 1.79 2.97
C GLY A 4 18.90 0.58 3.43
N LEU A 5 18.25 -0.47 3.92
CA LEU A 5 18.92 -1.71 4.33
C LEU A 5 19.53 -2.44 3.13
N ALA A 6 18.80 -2.54 2.02
CA ALA A 6 19.32 -3.15 0.80
C ALA A 6 20.56 -2.39 0.28
N ALA A 7 20.49 -1.06 0.23
CA ALA A 7 21.62 -0.23 -0.19
C ALA A 7 22.81 -0.36 0.76
N GLN A 8 22.58 -0.45 2.07
CA GLN A 8 23.63 -0.64 3.06
C GLN A 8 24.32 -2.00 2.92
N LYS A 9 23.59 -3.08 2.64
CA LYS A 9 24.15 -4.43 2.50
C LYS A 9 24.91 -4.62 1.19
N TYR A 10 24.31 -4.24 0.08
CA TYR A 10 24.85 -4.54 -1.25
C TYR A 10 25.71 -3.41 -1.82
N GLY A 11 25.60 -2.19 -1.29
CA GLY A 11 26.34 -1.03 -1.77
C GLY A 11 26.07 -0.79 -3.26
N GLN A 12 27.14 -0.62 -4.03
CA GLN A 12 27.05 -0.43 -5.48
C GLN A 12 26.51 -1.65 -6.23
N ARG A 13 26.66 -2.86 -5.67
CA ARG A 13 26.21 -4.11 -6.30
C ARG A 13 24.71 -4.36 -6.19
N ILE A 14 23.95 -3.45 -5.59
CA ILE A 14 22.49 -3.58 -5.49
C ILE A 14 21.81 -3.67 -6.87
N GLU A 15 22.45 -3.14 -7.93
CA GLU A 15 21.98 -3.26 -9.32
C GLU A 15 21.91 -4.70 -9.83
N GLU A 16 22.66 -5.62 -9.22
CA GLU A 16 22.63 -7.06 -9.54
C GLU A 16 21.46 -7.77 -8.83
N GLU A 17 20.91 -7.20 -7.75
CA GLU A 17 19.83 -7.77 -6.94
C GLU A 17 18.46 -7.30 -7.46
N GLN A 18 18.13 -7.71 -8.68
CA GLN A 18 16.97 -7.19 -9.41
C GLN A 18 15.64 -7.47 -8.70
N GLU A 19 15.49 -8.62 -8.06
CA GLU A 19 14.29 -8.99 -7.30
C GLU A 19 14.07 -8.04 -6.11
N VAL A 20 15.14 -7.65 -5.43
CA VAL A 20 15.10 -6.66 -4.35
C VAL A 20 14.71 -5.29 -4.89
N LEU A 21 15.26 -4.91 -6.05
CA LEU A 21 14.95 -3.63 -6.69
C LEU A 21 13.50 -3.56 -7.16
N VAL A 22 12.95 -4.63 -7.76
CA VAL A 22 11.55 -4.70 -8.18
C VAL A 22 10.63 -4.61 -6.95
N ASN A 23 10.92 -5.32 -5.87
CA ASN A 23 10.15 -5.21 -4.63
C ASN A 23 10.16 -3.78 -4.06
N ILE A 24 11.30 -3.08 -4.10
CA ILE A 24 11.38 -1.67 -3.68
C ILE A 24 10.54 -0.79 -4.61
N ALA A 25 10.60 -1.01 -5.92
CA ALA A 25 9.83 -0.26 -6.91
C ALA A 25 8.33 -0.47 -6.73
N ASP A 26 7.88 -1.70 -6.49
CA ASP A 26 6.47 -2.04 -6.24
C ASP A 26 5.94 -1.40 -4.96
N ILE A 27 6.76 -1.37 -3.89
CA ILE A 27 6.42 -0.62 -2.66
C ILE A 27 6.23 0.86 -2.97
N VAL A 28 7.16 1.49 -3.70
CA VAL A 28 7.08 2.92 -4.05
C VAL A 28 5.88 3.22 -4.93
N SER A 29 5.59 2.34 -5.90
CA SER A 29 4.43 2.42 -6.78
C SER A 29 3.13 2.42 -5.98
N ASN A 30 2.98 1.46 -5.07
CA ASN A 30 1.80 1.37 -4.21
C ASN A 30 1.67 2.57 -3.27
N VAL A 31 2.76 3.04 -2.65
CA VAL A 31 2.75 4.26 -1.81
C VAL A 31 2.28 5.47 -2.61
N TYR A 32 2.81 5.67 -3.82
CA TYR A 32 2.42 6.80 -4.67
C TYR A 32 0.94 6.74 -5.07
N ALA A 33 0.46 5.57 -5.48
CA ALA A 33 -0.94 5.38 -5.85
C ALA A 33 -1.89 5.60 -4.65
N MET A 34 -1.50 5.10 -3.46
CA MET A 34 -2.29 5.26 -2.23
C MET A 34 -2.39 6.73 -1.82
N GLU A 35 -1.27 7.43 -1.80
CA GLU A 35 -1.22 8.86 -1.48
C GLU A 35 -2.04 9.67 -2.48
N SER A 36 -1.92 9.37 -3.77
CA SER A 36 -2.69 10.03 -4.83
C SER A 36 -4.21 9.84 -4.65
N ALA A 37 -4.66 8.61 -4.34
CA ALA A 37 -6.07 8.32 -4.08
C ALA A 37 -6.57 9.04 -2.81
N LEU A 38 -5.78 9.01 -1.74
CA LEU A 38 -6.10 9.65 -0.47
C LEU A 38 -6.24 11.17 -0.63
N LEU A 39 -5.23 11.85 -1.18
CA LEU A 39 -5.21 13.30 -1.33
C LEU A 39 -6.31 13.78 -2.28
N ARG A 40 -6.59 13.03 -3.35
CA ARG A 40 -7.71 13.35 -4.25
C ARG A 40 -9.05 13.29 -3.52
N THR A 41 -9.26 12.26 -2.70
CA THR A 41 -10.48 12.07 -1.92
C THR A 41 -10.61 13.12 -0.84
N GLU A 42 -9.55 13.36 -0.06
CA GLU A 42 -9.51 14.39 0.97
C GLU A 42 -9.86 15.77 0.40
N LYS A 43 -9.22 16.17 -0.70
CA LYS A 43 -9.50 17.45 -1.36
C LYS A 43 -10.96 17.56 -1.82
N ALA A 44 -11.55 16.48 -2.34
CA ALA A 44 -12.93 16.48 -2.79
C ALA A 44 -13.93 16.59 -1.62
N ILE A 45 -13.65 15.89 -0.51
CA ILE A 45 -14.42 15.96 0.73
C ILE A 45 -14.35 17.38 1.32
N GLN A 46 -13.15 17.98 1.38
CA GLN A 46 -12.98 19.35 1.84
C GLN A 46 -13.76 20.37 0.98
N ALA A 47 -13.84 20.13 -0.33
CA ALA A 47 -14.52 21.04 -1.26
C ALA A 47 -16.05 20.91 -1.27
N SER A 48 -16.60 19.70 -1.04
CA SER A 48 -18.02 19.43 -1.32
C SER A 48 -18.73 18.48 -0.34
N GLY A 49 -18.03 18.05 0.71
CA GLY A 49 -18.55 17.17 1.75
C GLY A 49 -18.36 15.69 1.46
N GLU A 50 -18.42 14.87 2.51
CA GLU A 50 -18.24 13.42 2.44
C GLU A 50 -19.36 12.73 1.67
N GLU A 51 -20.61 13.08 1.93
CA GLU A 51 -21.79 12.46 1.30
C GLU A 51 -21.73 12.49 -0.24
N LYS A 52 -21.26 13.61 -0.82
CA LYS A 52 -21.10 13.76 -2.28
C LYS A 52 -19.90 13.01 -2.85
N ASN A 53 -18.98 12.54 -2.01
CA ASN A 53 -17.73 11.89 -2.40
C ASN A 53 -17.60 10.47 -1.83
N LYS A 54 -18.73 9.88 -1.41
CA LYS A 54 -18.77 8.54 -0.83
C LYS A 54 -18.13 7.49 -1.75
N GLN A 55 -18.31 7.59 -3.06
CA GLN A 55 -17.69 6.66 -4.01
C GLN A 55 -16.15 6.75 -4.00
N LYS A 56 -15.57 7.95 -3.97
CA LYS A 56 -14.12 8.15 -3.84
C LYS A 56 -13.58 7.61 -2.51
N TRP A 57 -14.34 7.82 -1.44
CA TRP A 57 -14.02 7.28 -0.12
C TRP A 57 -13.96 5.75 -0.12
N LEU A 58 -14.97 5.10 -0.70
CA LEU A 58 -14.99 3.64 -0.85
C LEU A 58 -13.80 3.12 -1.67
N TYR A 59 -13.49 3.73 -2.81
CA TYR A 59 -12.33 3.35 -3.61
C TYR A 59 -11.03 3.49 -2.83
N THR A 60 -10.85 4.60 -2.11
CA THR A 60 -9.64 4.85 -1.31
C THR A 60 -9.50 3.81 -0.20
N GLN A 61 -10.58 3.51 0.52
CA GLN A 61 -10.57 2.51 1.57
C GLN A 61 -10.20 1.10 1.06
N ILE A 62 -10.83 0.68 -0.04
CA ILE A 62 -10.58 -0.63 -0.63
C ILE A 62 -9.14 -0.72 -1.14
N PHE A 63 -8.73 0.26 -1.96
CA PHE A 63 -7.42 0.27 -2.59
C PHE A 63 -6.29 0.35 -1.56
N CYS A 64 -6.38 1.27 -0.60
CA CYS A 64 -5.32 1.45 0.39
C CYS A 64 -5.11 0.20 1.25
N GLN A 65 -6.16 -0.53 1.63
CA GLN A 65 -5.96 -1.76 2.40
C GLN A 65 -5.29 -2.86 1.59
N GLU A 66 -5.66 -3.03 0.32
CA GLU A 66 -5.06 -4.07 -0.54
C GLU A 66 -3.61 -3.73 -0.88
N ALA A 67 -3.34 -2.50 -1.33
CA ALA A 67 -1.99 -2.02 -1.62
C ALA A 67 -1.07 -2.04 -0.40
N PHE A 68 -1.59 -1.75 0.80
CA PHE A 68 -0.79 -1.81 2.03
C PHE A 68 -0.40 -3.25 2.41
N ASN A 69 -1.27 -4.23 2.16
CA ASN A 69 -0.94 -5.64 2.36
C ASN A 69 0.14 -6.10 1.37
N GLU A 70 0.08 -5.64 0.11
CA GLU A 70 1.13 -5.89 -0.88
C GLU A 70 2.47 -5.27 -0.46
N ILE A 71 2.46 -4.02 0.01
CA ILE A 71 3.66 -3.35 0.57
C ILE A 71 4.27 -4.19 1.70
N GLU A 72 3.46 -4.71 2.62
CA GLU A 72 3.95 -5.57 3.70
C GLU A 72 4.58 -6.86 3.17
N ALA A 73 3.98 -7.48 2.15
CA ALA A 73 4.51 -8.69 1.52
C ALA A 73 5.87 -8.46 0.84
N HIS A 74 5.97 -7.44 -0.02
CA HIS A 74 7.23 -7.07 -0.69
C HIS A 74 8.32 -6.69 0.31
N ALA A 75 7.96 -5.94 1.36
CA ALA A 75 8.89 -5.55 2.41
C ALA A 75 9.42 -6.77 3.17
N LYS A 76 8.54 -7.72 3.50
CA LYS A 76 8.91 -8.94 4.21
C LYS A 76 9.83 -9.82 3.37
N GLU A 77 9.51 -10.04 2.09
CA GLU A 77 10.36 -10.80 1.17
C GLU A 77 11.75 -10.16 1.05
N THR A 78 11.80 -8.85 0.84
CA THR A 78 13.06 -8.12 0.75
C THR A 78 13.89 -8.23 2.03
N LEU A 79 13.27 -8.07 3.20
CA LEU A 79 14.00 -8.21 4.47
C LEU A 79 14.61 -9.61 4.65
N VAL A 80 13.92 -10.66 4.21
CA VAL A 80 14.42 -12.04 4.28
C VAL A 80 15.59 -12.28 3.31
N ALA A 81 15.59 -11.64 2.15
CA ALA A 81 16.73 -11.69 1.22
C ALA A 81 17.94 -10.88 1.75
N VAL A 82 17.68 -9.73 2.36
CA VAL A 82 18.70 -8.80 2.83
C VAL A 82 19.29 -9.21 4.18
N GLU A 83 18.55 -9.75 5.14
CA GLU A 83 19.08 -10.02 6.49
C GLU A 83 18.84 -11.44 6.95
N GLN A 84 19.67 -11.90 7.89
CA GLN A 84 19.55 -13.21 8.52
C GLN A 84 19.71 -13.11 10.04
N GLY A 85 19.44 -14.23 10.75
CA GLY A 85 19.68 -14.33 12.18
C GLY A 85 18.90 -13.34 13.03
N ASP A 86 19.57 -12.76 14.03
CA ASP A 86 18.94 -11.85 15.00
C ASP A 86 18.53 -10.52 14.36
N THR A 87 19.34 -10.00 13.42
CA THR A 87 19.04 -8.76 12.68
C THR A 87 17.74 -8.89 11.90
N LEU A 88 17.53 -10.00 11.18
CA LEU A 88 16.27 -10.26 10.49
C LEU A 88 15.08 -10.26 11.45
N ARG A 89 15.20 -10.94 12.60
CA ARG A 89 14.10 -10.98 13.59
C ARG A 89 13.74 -9.59 14.11
N MET A 90 14.75 -8.74 14.34
CA MET A 90 14.55 -7.34 14.74
C MET A 90 13.85 -6.53 13.63
N MET A 91 14.28 -6.66 12.37
CA MET A 91 13.66 -5.93 11.25
C MET A 91 12.22 -6.37 10.98
N LEU A 92 11.93 -7.66 11.07
CA LEU A 92 10.56 -8.18 10.97
C LEU A 92 9.66 -7.68 12.11
N ALA A 93 10.21 -7.49 13.32
CA ALA A 93 9.46 -6.88 14.43
C ALA A 93 9.17 -5.39 14.18
N ALA A 94 10.13 -4.65 13.61
CA ALA A 94 9.91 -3.27 13.20
C ALA A 94 8.85 -3.16 12.09
N LEU A 95 8.90 -4.05 11.08
CA LEU A 95 7.89 -4.11 10.02
C LEU A 95 6.48 -4.33 10.60
N ARG A 96 6.31 -5.34 11.47
CA ARG A 96 5.03 -5.61 12.15
C ARG A 96 4.50 -4.42 12.95
N ARG A 97 5.37 -3.55 13.46
CA ARG A 97 4.95 -2.34 14.18
C ARG A 97 4.47 -1.26 13.21
N LEU A 98 5.12 -1.12 12.05
CA LEU A 98 4.74 -0.18 11.01
C LEU A 98 3.45 -0.60 10.29
N THR A 99 3.18 -1.90 10.18
CA THR A 99 2.02 -2.44 9.45
C THR A 99 0.80 -2.70 10.32
N ARG A 100 0.91 -2.54 11.65
CA ARG A 100 -0.19 -2.80 12.59
C ARG A 100 -1.32 -1.79 12.40
N HIS A 101 -2.49 -2.27 12.01
CA HIS A 101 -3.73 -1.51 11.94
C HIS A 101 -4.94 -2.45 12.16
N THR A 102 -6.12 -1.89 12.37
CA THR A 102 -7.38 -2.66 12.36
C THR A 102 -7.88 -2.75 10.92
N PRO A 103 -7.90 -3.93 10.29
CA PRO A 103 -8.37 -4.07 8.91
C PRO A 103 -9.88 -3.82 8.82
N ILE A 104 -10.31 -3.25 7.69
CA ILE A 104 -11.72 -3.06 7.34
C ILE A 104 -12.26 -4.25 6.54
N ASN A 105 -13.58 -4.45 6.63
CA ASN A 105 -14.28 -5.45 5.83
C ASN A 105 -14.45 -4.97 4.37
N VAL A 106 -13.44 -5.22 3.54
CA VAL A 106 -13.43 -4.81 2.12
C VAL A 106 -14.52 -5.49 1.29
N ILE A 107 -15.04 -6.66 1.69
CA ILE A 107 -16.13 -7.34 0.95
C ILE A 107 -17.39 -6.49 0.99
N ALA A 108 -17.77 -6.00 2.18
CA ALA A 108 -18.93 -5.12 2.33
C ALA A 108 -18.75 -3.82 1.54
N LYS A 109 -17.55 -3.23 1.58
CA LYS A 109 -17.22 -1.99 0.87
C LYS A 109 -17.23 -2.16 -0.66
N LYS A 110 -16.72 -3.28 -1.17
CA LYS A 110 -16.76 -3.61 -2.61
C LYS A 110 -18.20 -3.75 -3.10
N ARG A 111 -19.09 -4.38 -2.33
CA ARG A 111 -20.52 -4.46 -2.68
C ARG A 111 -21.19 -3.09 -2.71
N GLU A 112 -20.87 -2.24 -1.73
CA GLU A 112 -21.37 -0.86 -1.66
C GLU A 112 -20.92 -0.04 -2.88
N ALA A 113 -19.63 -0.10 -3.24
CA ALA A 113 -19.09 0.60 -4.39
C ALA A 113 -19.65 0.06 -5.72
N ALA A 114 -19.87 -1.26 -5.81
CA ALA A 114 -20.41 -1.92 -6.99
C ALA A 114 -21.87 -1.53 -7.28
N ALA A 115 -22.69 -1.30 -6.24
CA ALA A 115 -24.08 -0.89 -6.43
C ALA A 115 -24.18 0.41 -7.24
N ALA A 116 -23.37 1.41 -6.90
CA ALA A 116 -23.33 2.69 -7.61
C ALA A 116 -22.80 2.58 -9.05
N LEU A 117 -21.84 1.66 -9.29
CA LEU A 117 -21.33 1.37 -10.63
C LEU A 117 -22.35 0.65 -11.51
N ILE A 118 -23.10 -0.30 -10.94
CA ILE A 118 -24.16 -1.03 -11.65
C ILE A 118 -25.29 -0.08 -12.04
N GLU A 119 -25.72 0.80 -11.12
CA GLU A 119 -26.75 1.81 -11.41
C GLU A 119 -26.31 2.78 -12.51
N ALA A 120 -25.02 3.15 -12.56
CA ALA A 120 -24.49 4.08 -13.55
C ALA A 120 -24.06 3.43 -14.88
N GLU A 121 -23.91 2.10 -14.93
CA GLU A 121 -23.36 1.31 -16.04
C GLU A 121 -21.99 1.80 -16.57
N ARG A 122 -21.24 2.53 -15.74
CA ARG A 122 -19.94 3.10 -16.10
C ARG A 122 -19.12 3.43 -14.85
N TYR A 123 -17.84 3.68 -15.04
CA TYR A 123 -17.00 4.24 -13.98
C TYR A 123 -17.47 5.64 -13.58
N ILE A 124 -17.71 5.82 -12.29
CA ILE A 124 -18.09 7.10 -11.67
C ILE A 124 -17.19 7.40 -10.47
N VAL A 125 -17.07 8.69 -10.13
CA VAL A 125 -16.27 9.22 -9.01
C VAL A 125 -17.03 10.21 -8.17
#